data_AF-A0A1G8JCF2-F1
#
_entry.id   AF-A0A1G8JCF2-F1
#
_cell.length_a   1.000
_cell.length_b   1.000
_cell.length_c   1.000
_cell.angle_alpha   90.00
_cell.angle_beta   90.00
_cell.angle_gamma   90.00
#
_symmetry.space_group_name_H-M   'P 1'
#
loop_
_entity.id
_entity.type
_entity.pdbx_description
1 polymer ?
#
loop_
_entity_poly.entity_id
_entity_poly.type
_entity_poly.pdbx_seq_one_letter_code
_entity_poly.pdbx_strand_id
1 'polypeptide(L)'
;MGKRKWTNFLVIMLAAGTLFSYSGQAEAYGIHAELKNVDLTEEQKEELSTLHKDIIEKKKELVDKYVEFGMIPENKREKIKTHLDDRFKRLVENNFQPLRERRFH
;
A
#
# COMPACT_ATOMS: atom_id res chain seq x y z
N MET A 1 -61.43 -11.78 -15.71
CA MET A 1 -60.18 -11.00 -15.58
C MET A 1 -59.04 -11.82 -16.17
N GLY A 2 -58.41 -11.34 -17.25
CA GLY A 2 -57.59 -12.16 -18.14
C GLY A 2 -56.19 -12.47 -17.61
N LYS A 3 -55.72 -13.70 -17.87
CA LYS A 3 -54.42 -14.28 -17.47
C LYS A 3 -53.19 -13.39 -17.77
N ARG A 4 -53.32 -12.40 -18.66
CA ARG A 4 -52.28 -11.39 -18.99
C ARG A 4 -52.02 -10.38 -17.87
N LYS A 5 -52.95 -10.15 -16.94
CA LYS A 5 -52.72 -9.25 -15.80
C LYS A 5 -51.98 -9.94 -14.64
N TRP A 6 -52.03 -11.26 -14.59
CA TRP A 6 -51.39 -12.06 -13.54
C TRP A 6 -49.92 -12.36 -13.85
N THR A 7 -49.59 -12.57 -15.13
CA THR A 7 -48.20 -12.70 -15.60
C THR A 7 -47.38 -11.43 -15.38
N ASN A 8 -47.98 -10.25 -15.55
CA ASN A 8 -47.26 -8.98 -15.31
C ASN A 8 -47.02 -8.70 -13.82
N PHE A 9 -47.85 -9.21 -12.91
CA PHE A 9 -47.67 -9.03 -11.48
C PHE A 9 -46.57 -9.97 -10.93
N LEU A 10 -46.41 -11.16 -11.53
CA LEU A 10 -45.38 -12.14 -11.17
C LEU A 10 -43.97 -11.76 -11.64
N VAL A 11 -43.85 -11.07 -12.78
CA VAL A 11 -42.56 -10.55 -13.29
C VAL A 11 -42.02 -9.40 -12.44
N ILE A 12 -42.90 -8.59 -11.84
CA ILE A 12 -42.49 -7.45 -11.00
C ILE A 12 -42.01 -7.92 -9.61
N MET A 13 -42.58 -9.00 -9.06
CA MET A 13 -42.11 -9.61 -7.79
C MET A 13 -40.78 -10.36 -7.93
N LEU A 14 -40.39 -10.79 -9.13
CA LEU A 14 -39.09 -11.41 -9.41
C LEU A 14 -37.95 -10.38 -9.62
N ALA A 15 -38.28 -9.10 -9.81
CA ALA A 15 -37.30 -8.02 -10.03
C ALA A 15 -36.84 -7.33 -8.74
N ALA A 16 -37.52 -7.53 -7.60
CA ALA A 16 -37.21 -6.84 -6.35
C ALA A 16 -36.37 -7.66 -5.36
N GLY A 17 -36.22 -8.98 -5.58
CA GLY A 17 -35.47 -9.87 -4.69
C GLY A 17 -33.96 -9.95 -4.95
N THR A 18 -33.45 -9.36 -6.03
CA THR A 18 -32.04 -9.48 -6.42
C THR A 18 -31.13 -8.38 -5.88
N LEU A 19 -31.67 -7.36 -5.20
CA LEU A 19 -30.89 -6.23 -4.71
C LEU A 19 -30.19 -6.46 -3.35
N PHE A 20 -30.35 -7.61 -2.71
CA PHE A 20 -29.68 -7.89 -1.42
C PHE A 20 -28.50 -8.88 -1.50
N SER A 21 -28.08 -9.27 -2.71
CA SER A 21 -26.89 -10.12 -2.92
C SER A 21 -25.77 -9.35 -3.61
N TYR A 22 -25.41 -8.18 -3.07
CA TYR A 22 -24.07 -7.63 -3.21
C TYR A 22 -23.42 -7.64 -1.82
N SER A 23 -23.44 -8.80 -1.14
CA SER A 23 -22.43 -9.04 -0.12
C SER A 23 -21.10 -9.01 -0.85
N GLY A 24 -20.35 -7.93 -0.68
CA GLY A 24 -19.07 -7.70 -1.32
C GLY A 24 -18.25 -8.98 -1.29
N GLN A 25 -18.06 -9.58 -2.46
CA GLN A 25 -16.91 -10.42 -2.69
C GLN A 25 -15.73 -9.45 -2.65
N ALA A 26 -15.25 -9.17 -1.45
CA ALA A 26 -13.86 -8.82 -1.28
C ALA A 26 -13.10 -10.04 -1.79
N GLU A 27 -12.79 -10.05 -3.09
CA GLU A 27 -11.72 -10.88 -3.59
C GLU A 27 -10.54 -10.54 -2.70
N ALA A 28 -10.07 -11.53 -1.95
CA ALA A 28 -8.80 -11.43 -1.25
C ALA A 28 -7.76 -11.23 -2.35
N TYR A 29 -7.52 -9.97 -2.72
CA TYR A 29 -6.52 -9.56 -3.67
C TYR A 29 -5.22 -10.06 -3.08
N GLY A 30 -4.72 -11.17 -3.62
CA GLY A 30 -3.50 -11.77 -3.15
C GLY A 30 -2.45 -10.67 -3.11
N ILE A 31 -1.84 -10.44 -1.94
CA ILE A 31 -0.83 -9.40 -1.69
C ILE A 31 0.45 -9.61 -2.54
N HIS A 32 0.42 -10.57 -3.46
CA HIS A 32 1.47 -10.91 -4.40
C HIS A 32 1.14 -10.41 -5.81
N ALA A 33 0.76 -9.14 -5.96
CA ALA A 33 0.94 -8.48 -7.26
C ALA A 33 2.44 -8.45 -7.54
N GLU A 34 2.89 -9.05 -8.65
CA GLU A 34 4.29 -9.01 -9.05
C GLU A 34 4.72 -7.54 -9.22
N LEU A 35 5.75 -7.13 -8.47
CA LEU A 35 6.36 -5.81 -8.62
C LEU A 35 6.94 -5.72 -10.04
N LYS A 36 6.44 -4.77 -10.82
CA LYS A 36 6.95 -4.47 -12.15
C LYS A 36 7.91 -3.30 -12.08
N ASN A 37 9.03 -3.43 -12.80
CA ASN A 37 9.88 -2.28 -13.06
C ASN A 37 9.24 -1.41 -14.14
N VAL A 38 9.22 -0.10 -13.92
CA VAL A 38 8.69 0.88 -14.88
C VAL A 38 9.68 2.02 -15.09
N ASP A 39 9.75 2.53 -16.31
CA ASP A 39 10.57 3.71 -16.62
C ASP A 39 9.85 4.98 -16.15
N LEU A 40 10.41 5.61 -15.13
CA LEU A 40 9.86 6.83 -14.53
C LEU A 40 10.37 8.08 -15.27
N THR A 41 9.50 9.08 -15.39
CA THR A 41 9.90 10.43 -15.82
C THR A 41 10.72 11.13 -14.72
N GLU A 42 11.45 12.18 -15.08
CA GLU A 42 12.23 12.95 -14.09
C GLU A 42 11.34 13.62 -13.04
N GLU A 43 10.16 14.14 -13.42
CA GLU A 43 9.18 14.71 -12.50
C GLU A 43 8.68 13.66 -11.49
N GLN A 44 8.36 12.44 -11.97
CA GLN A 44 7.96 11.33 -11.09
C GLN A 44 9.08 10.91 -10.13
N LYS A 45 10.34 10.89 -10.59
CA LYS A 45 11.48 10.61 -9.72
C LYS A 45 11.66 11.69 -8.66
N GLU A 46 11.42 12.96 -8.99
CA GLU A 46 11.50 14.08 -8.06
C GLU A 46 10.41 14.00 -6.98
N GLU A 47 9.17 13.67 -7.38
CA GLU A 47 8.06 13.42 -6.45
C GLU A 47 8.41 12.29 -5.47
N LEU A 48 8.87 11.14 -5.97
CA LEU A 48 9.26 9.99 -5.15
C LEU A 48 10.46 10.31 -4.24
N SER A 49 11.43 11.07 -4.75
CA SER A 49 12.61 11.51 -3.99
C SER A 49 12.18 12.36 -2.78
N THR A 50 11.27 13.31 -2.99
CA THR A 50 10.73 14.17 -1.94
C THR A 50 10.01 13.36 -0.88
N LEU A 51 9.07 12.49 -1.28
CA LEU A 51 8.35 11.62 -0.36
C LEU A 51 9.29 10.72 0.45
N HIS A 52 10.31 10.14 -0.19
CA HIS A 52 11.26 9.29 0.50
C HIS A 52 12.13 10.05 1.51
N LYS A 53 12.55 11.28 1.20
CA LYS A 53 13.28 12.13 2.15
C LYS A 53 12.43 12.42 3.38
N ASP A 54 11.18 12.82 3.19
CA ASP A 54 10.26 13.11 4.30
C ASP A 54 10.03 11.87 5.19
N ILE A 55 9.80 10.71 4.57
CA ILE A 55 9.65 9.43 5.30
C ILE A 55 10.90 9.11 6.10
N ILE A 56 12.09 9.33 5.54
CA ILE A 56 13.36 9.04 6.22
C ILE A 56 13.56 9.98 7.40
N GLU A 57 13.27 11.27 7.24
CA GLU A 57 13.37 12.23 8.33
C GLU A 57 12.42 11.86 9.47
N LYS A 58 11.17 11.51 9.16
CA LYS A 58 10.23 11.00 10.17
C LYS A 58 10.68 9.71 10.83
N LYS A 59 11.36 8.82 10.12
CA LYS A 59 11.97 7.63 10.72
C LYS A 59 13.14 7.97 11.62
N LYS A 60 13.96 8.97 11.30
CA LYS A 60 15.04 9.45 12.17
C LYS A 60 14.48 10.05 13.46
N GLU A 61 13.43 10.88 13.37
CA GLU A 61 12.70 11.40 14.52
C GLU A 61 12.15 10.26 15.40
N LEU A 62 11.58 9.22 14.79
CA LEU A 62 11.07 8.05 15.51
C LEU A 62 12.18 7.29 16.24
N VAL A 63 13.34 7.13 15.62
CA VAL A 63 14.53 6.52 16.26
C VAL A 63 14.94 7.32 17.49
N ASP A 64 14.94 8.65 17.41
CA ASP A 64 15.26 9.49 18.55
C ASP A 64 14.27 9.29 19.69
N LYS A 65 12.97 9.16 19.40
CA LYS A 65 11.94 8.84 20.40
C LYS A 65 12.12 7.45 21.02
N TYR A 66 12.48 6.44 20.24
CA TYR A 66 12.77 5.12 20.81
C TYR A 66 13.99 5.12 21.73
N VAL A 67 14.98 5.96 21.45
CA VAL A 67 16.12 6.12 22.35
C VAL A 67 15.73 6.91 23.60
N GLU A 68 14.95 7.99 23.46
CA GLU A 68 14.41 8.77 24.58
C GLU A 68 13.59 7.90 25.54
N PHE A 69 12.78 6.97 25.01
CA PHE A 69 11.97 6.05 25.81
C PHE A 69 12.73 4.82 26.31
N GLY A 70 14.03 4.72 26.03
CA GLY A 70 14.88 3.60 26.46
C GLY A 70 14.60 2.27 25.73
N MET A 71 13.84 2.29 24.64
CA MET A 71 13.55 1.10 23.83
C MET A 71 14.75 0.68 22.96
N ILE A 72 15.61 1.64 22.61
CA ILE A 72 16.84 1.42 21.84
C ILE A 72 18.00 2.07 22.59
N PRO A 73 19.17 1.41 22.69
CA PRO A 73 20.34 2.02 23.31
C PRO A 73 20.89 3.16 22.45
N GLU A 74 21.36 4.23 23.10
CA GLU A 74 21.90 5.45 22.48
C GLU A 74 22.99 5.15 21.44
N ASN A 75 23.89 4.19 21.72
CA ASN A 75 24.96 3.81 20.81
C ASN A 75 24.46 3.22 19.47
N LYS A 76 23.19 2.81 19.37
CA LYS A 76 22.57 2.34 18.13
C LYS A 76 21.86 3.44 17.35
N ARG A 77 21.63 4.63 17.94
CA ARG A 77 20.92 5.76 17.30
C ARG A 77 21.50 6.06 15.92
N GLU A 78 22.78 6.43 15.89
CA GLU A 78 23.45 6.85 14.65
C GLU A 78 23.55 5.72 13.63
N LYS A 79 23.81 4.49 14.10
CA LYS A 79 23.86 3.32 13.20
C LYS A 79 22.53 3.11 12.46
N ILE A 80 21.40 3.26 13.15
CA ILE A 80 20.09 3.12 12.52
C ILE A 80 19.85 4.28 11.53
N LYS A 81 20.18 5.52 11.91
CA LYS A 81 20.07 6.69 11.02
C LYS A 81 20.89 6.52 9.75
N THR A 82 22.13 6.06 9.85
CA THR A 82 22.98 5.74 8.68
C THR A 82 22.35 4.68 7.78
N HIS A 83 21.76 3.62 8.34
CA HIS A 83 21.08 2.60 7.54
C HIS A 83 19.85 3.15 6.79
N LEU A 84 19.16 4.15 7.34
CA LEU A 84 18.07 4.84 6.64
C LEU A 84 18.60 5.65 5.45
N ASP A 85 19.72 6.34 5.63
CA ASP A 85 20.39 7.10 4.56
C ASP A 85 20.90 6.17 3.45
N ASP A 86 21.50 5.04 3.82
CA ASP A 86 21.92 4.03 2.85
C ASP A 86 20.73 3.41 2.10
N ARG A 87 19.56 3.30 2.75
CA ARG A 87 18.33 2.88 2.06
C ARG A 87 17.89 3.91 1.03
N PHE A 88 18.02 5.20 1.30
CA PHE A 88 17.75 6.24 0.30
C PHE A 88 18.68 6.12 -0.90
N LYS A 89 19.99 5.99 -0.66
CA LYS A 89 20.98 5.84 -1.74
C LYS A 89 20.64 4.68 -2.67
N ARG A 90 20.27 3.53 -2.11
CA ARG A 90 19.84 2.37 -2.93
C ARG A 90 18.58 2.61 -3.75
N LEU A 91 17.66 3.47 -3.27
CA LEU A 91 16.49 3.87 -4.05
C LEU A 91 16.87 4.83 -5.19
N VAL A 92 17.85 5.72 -4.98
CA VAL A 92 18.36 6.58 -6.05
C VAL A 92 19.07 5.72 -7.10
N GLU A 93 19.97 4.83 -6.68
CA GLU A 93 20.74 3.94 -7.56
C GLU A 93 19.85 2.98 -8.36
N ASN A 94 18.68 2.60 -7.84
CA ASN A 94 17.75 1.70 -8.52
C ASN A 94 16.64 2.43 -9.30
N ASN A 95 16.74 3.74 -9.52
CA ASN A 95 15.72 4.56 -10.19
C ASN A 95 14.34 4.47 -9.51
N PHE A 96 14.32 4.52 -8.18
CA PHE A 96 13.13 4.53 -7.33
C PHE A 96 12.20 3.32 -7.50
N GLN A 97 12.72 2.20 -8.00
CA GLN A 97 11.94 0.96 -8.05
C GLN A 97 11.75 0.39 -6.63
N PRO A 98 10.60 -0.24 -6.32
CA PRO A 98 10.39 -0.87 -5.03
C PRO A 98 11.47 -1.90 -4.70
N LEU A 99 12.15 -1.71 -3.57
CA LEU A 99 13.14 -2.68 -3.08
C LEU A 99 12.42 -3.98 -2.71
N ARG A 100 12.81 -5.10 -3.33
CA ARG A 100 12.31 -6.42 -2.95
C ARG A 100 12.71 -6.73 -1.51
N GLU A 101 11.73 -7.05 -0.67
CA GLU A 101 12.02 -7.61 0.65
C GLU A 101 12.72 -8.96 0.48
N ARG A 102 13.83 -9.15 1.22
CA ARG A 102 14.44 -10.47 1.31
C ARG A 102 13.47 -11.36 2.06
N ARG A 103 12.89 -12.36 1.38
CA ARG A 103 12.20 -13.46 2.07
C ARG A 103 13.22 -14.13 2.97
N PHE A 104 13.00 -14.08 4.28
CA PHE A 104 13.70 -14.95 5.21
C PHE A 104 13.23 -16.38 4.89
N HIS A 105 14.16 -17.19 4.40
CA HIS A 105 13.97 -18.63 4.18
C HIS A 105 14.29 -19.37 5.48
#